data_AF-R4WCJ2-F1
#
_entry.id   AF-R4WCJ2-F1
#
_cell.length_a   1.000
_cell.length_b   1.000
_cell.length_c   1.000
_cell.angle_alpha   90.00
_cell.angle_beta   90.00
_cell.angle_gamma   90.00
#
_symmetry.space_group_name_H-M   'P 1'
#
loop_
_entity.id
_entity.type
_entity.pdbx_description
1 polymer ?
#
loop_
_entity_poly.entity_id
_entity_poly.type
_entity_poly.pdbx_seq_one_letter_code
_entity_poly.pdbx_strand_id
1 'polypeptide(L)'
;ENAKKLLRFDILDPFLLSVVLFPFLVPIFEVLNITIFPKSAVNFLTKSVKRIKESRLKDNQKPRVDFLQLMINSQDSKETDNHKALSDQELMAQSVIFIFAGYETTSNTLSFLLYILATHPDVQQKL
;
A
#
# COMPACT_ATOMS: atom_id res chain seq x y z
N GLU A 1 1.23 15.61 6.40
CA GLU A 1 0.37 16.18 5.34
C GLU A 1 0.29 15.31 4.08
N ASN A 2 1.42 14.90 3.49
CA ASN A 2 1.43 14.15 2.23
C ASN A 2 0.80 12.76 2.30
N ALA A 3 1.03 11.97 3.36
CA ALA A 3 0.39 10.66 3.51
C ALA A 3 -1.15 10.75 3.61
N LYS A 4 -1.69 11.77 4.29
CA LYS A 4 -3.14 12.00 4.39
C LYS A 4 -3.80 12.27 3.03
N LYS A 5 -3.07 12.81 2.05
CA LYS A 5 -3.60 13.04 0.69
C LYS A 5 -3.79 11.72 -0.07
N LEU A 6 -2.95 10.72 0.18
CA LEU A 6 -3.15 9.37 -0.40
C LEU A 6 -4.43 8.72 0.13
N LEU A 7 -4.72 8.97 1.40
CA LEU A 7 -5.77 8.33 2.18
C LEU A 7 -7.16 8.95 1.98
N ARG A 8 -7.24 10.18 1.46
CA ARG A 8 -8.52 10.81 1.07
C ARG A 8 -8.98 10.29 -0.28
N PHE A 9 -9.39 9.04 -0.32
CA PHE A 9 -9.77 8.33 -1.52
C PHE A 9 -11.20 7.80 -1.41
N ASP A 10 -12.06 8.20 -2.34
CA ASP A 10 -13.40 7.64 -2.45
C ASP A 10 -13.36 6.41 -3.35
N ILE A 11 -13.64 5.22 -2.80
CA ILE A 11 -13.69 3.96 -3.58
C ILE A 11 -14.80 4.02 -4.65
N LEU A 12 -15.82 4.84 -4.41
CA LEU A 12 -16.93 5.09 -5.34
C LEU A 12 -16.68 6.27 -6.29
N ASP A 13 -15.44 6.77 -6.37
CA ASP A 13 -15.09 7.83 -7.30
C ASP A 13 -15.40 7.37 -8.75
N PRO A 14 -16.14 8.18 -9.54
CA PRO A 14 -16.52 7.82 -10.91
C PRO A 14 -15.33 7.45 -11.80
N PHE A 15 -14.15 8.03 -11.56
CA PHE A 15 -12.93 7.71 -12.28
C PHE A 15 -12.48 6.28 -12.00
N LEU A 16 -12.50 5.84 -10.74
CA LEU A 16 -12.14 4.48 -10.35
C LEU A 16 -13.12 3.45 -10.89
N LEU A 17 -14.41 3.74 -10.78
CA LEU A 17 -15.46 2.89 -11.33
C LEU A 17 -15.28 2.75 -12.84
N SER A 18 -14.88 3.82 -13.54
CA SER A 18 -14.59 3.74 -14.97
C SER A 18 -13.40 2.83 -15.28
N VAL A 19 -12.32 2.89 -14.49
CA VAL A 19 -11.13 2.05 -14.66
C VAL A 19 -11.44 0.58 -14.38
N VAL A 20 -12.25 0.30 -13.35
CA VAL A 20 -12.63 -1.06 -12.95
C VAL A 20 -13.63 -1.69 -13.92
N LEU A 21 -14.66 -0.94 -14.35
CA LEU A 21 -15.72 -1.45 -15.22
C LEU A 21 -15.30 -1.48 -16.69
N PHE A 22 -14.42 -0.57 -17.12
CA PHE A 22 -14.00 -0.42 -18.51
C PHE A 22 -12.46 -0.44 -18.62
N PRO A 23 -11.81 -1.61 -18.40
CA PRO A 23 -10.35 -1.74 -18.40
C PRO A 23 -9.70 -1.40 -19.75
N PHE A 24 -10.45 -1.40 -20.85
CA PHE A 24 -9.94 -0.97 -22.16
C PHE A 24 -9.65 0.54 -22.24
N LEU A 25 -10.14 1.36 -21.29
CA LEU A 25 -9.84 2.79 -21.20
C LEU A 25 -8.50 3.09 -20.52
N VAL A 26 -7.88 2.09 -19.86
CA VAL A 26 -6.61 2.26 -19.13
C VAL A 26 -5.50 2.87 -20.01
N PRO A 27 -5.26 2.40 -21.25
CA PRO A 27 -4.22 2.99 -22.10
C PRO A 27 -4.46 4.48 -22.41
N ILE A 28 -5.73 4.90 -22.50
CA ILE A 28 -6.10 6.31 -22.74
C ILE A 28 -5.75 7.16 -21.51
N PHE A 29 -6.06 6.67 -20.31
CA PHE A 29 -5.73 7.36 -19.07
C PHE A 29 -4.22 7.47 -18.83
N GLU A 30 -3.45 6.46 -19.25
CA GLU A 30 -1.98 6.49 -19.19
C GLU A 30 -1.40 7.58 -20.11
N VAL A 31 -1.89 7.70 -21.34
CA VAL A 31 -1.46 8.75 -22.29
C VAL A 31 -1.81 10.15 -21.75
N LEU A 32 -2.96 10.30 -21.09
CA LEU A 32 -3.38 11.54 -20.46
C LEU A 32 -2.69 11.82 -19.11
N ASN A 33 -1.81 10.93 -18.64
CA ASN A 33 -1.05 11.03 -17.39
C ASN A 33 -1.96 11.23 -16.15
N ILE A 34 -3.16 10.66 -16.18
CA ILE A 34 -4.12 10.72 -15.08
C ILE A 34 -3.78 9.60 -14.10
N THR A 35 -3.35 9.97 -12.90
CA THR A 35 -2.96 9.01 -11.86
C THR A 35 -4.00 8.96 -10.76
N ILE A 36 -4.39 7.73 -10.39
CA ILE A 36 -5.35 7.43 -9.31
C ILE A 36 -4.87 7.98 -7.95
N PHE A 37 -3.55 7.98 -7.72
CA PHE A 37 -2.95 8.41 -6.47
C PHE A 37 -2.18 9.73 -6.63
N PRO A 38 -2.22 10.63 -5.63
CA PRO A 38 -1.45 11.86 -5.66
C PRO A 38 0.06 11.57 -5.69
N LYS A 39 0.73 12.07 -6.75
CA LYS A 39 2.18 11.87 -6.98
C LYS A 39 3.05 12.26 -5.79
N SER A 40 2.67 13.29 -5.02
CA SER A 40 3.41 13.73 -3.83
C SER A 40 3.42 12.67 -2.72
N ALA A 41 2.31 11.96 -2.53
CA ALA A 41 2.16 10.97 -1.47
C ALA A 41 2.84 9.65 -1.86
N VAL A 42 2.67 9.22 -3.12
CA VAL A 42 3.41 8.06 -3.67
C VAL A 42 4.91 8.31 -3.56
N ASN A 43 5.40 9.47 -4.00
CA ASN A 43 6.82 9.82 -3.90
C ASN A 43 7.33 9.82 -2.45
N PHE A 44 6.52 10.29 -1.50
CA PHE A 44 6.87 10.25 -0.08
C PHE A 44 7.02 8.81 0.42
N LEU A 45 6.06 7.93 0.14
CA LEU A 45 6.10 6.54 0.56
C LEU A 45 7.23 5.77 -0.13
N THR A 46 7.39 5.90 -1.45
CA THR A 46 8.50 5.28 -2.20
C THR A 46 9.85 5.71 -1.64
N LYS A 47 10.06 7.00 -1.34
CA LYS A 47 11.29 7.48 -0.70
C LYS A 47 11.50 6.86 0.70
N SER A 48 10.43 6.64 1.44
CA SER A 48 10.50 6.07 2.79
C SER A 48 10.87 4.58 2.74
N VAL A 49 10.19 3.80 1.89
CA VAL A 49 10.48 2.38 1.68
C VAL A 49 11.91 2.20 1.15
N LYS A 50 12.35 3.03 0.19
CA LYS A 50 13.71 3.01 -0.34
C LYS A 50 14.76 3.21 0.77
N ARG A 51 14.58 4.20 1.65
CA ARG A 51 15.50 4.41 2.79
C ARG A 51 15.53 3.22 3.74
N ILE A 52 14.39 2.59 4.01
CA ILE A 52 14.32 1.40 4.87
C ILE A 52 15.08 0.23 4.23
N LYS A 53 14.87 0.00 2.92
CA LYS A 53 15.60 -1.03 2.17
C LYS A 53 17.12 -0.77 2.22
N GLU A 54 17.56 0.44 1.91
CA GLU A 54 18.99 0.82 1.95
C GLU A 54 19.59 0.67 3.35
N SER A 55 18.84 1.01 4.41
CA SER A 55 19.29 0.84 5.79
C SER A 55 19.52 -0.62 6.14
N ARG A 56 18.66 -1.53 5.67
CA ARG A 56 18.78 -2.97 5.91
C ARG A 56 19.95 -3.60 5.17
N LEU A 57 20.24 -3.12 3.95
CA LEU A 57 21.38 -3.60 3.17
C LEU A 57 22.74 -3.19 3.76
N LYS A 58 22.78 -2.09 4.52
CA LYS A 58 24.00 -1.62 5.20
C LYS A 58 24.24 -2.28 6.55
N ASP A 59 23.19 -2.84 7.15
CA ASP A 59 23.29 -3.50 8.45
C ASP A 59 23.79 -4.93 8.25
N ASN A 60 24.88 -5.29 8.95
CA ASN A 60 25.48 -6.63 8.87
C ASN A 60 24.77 -7.64 9.80
N GLN A 61 23.76 -7.21 10.54
CA GLN A 61 22.96 -8.09 11.38
C GLN A 61 21.97 -8.93 10.56
N LYS A 62 21.63 -10.13 11.06
CA LYS A 62 20.59 -10.95 10.43
C LYS A 62 19.26 -10.19 10.48
N PRO A 63 18.69 -9.80 9.32
CA PRO A 63 17.45 -9.04 9.32
C PRO A 63 16.29 -9.89 9.83
N ARG A 64 15.38 -9.26 10.57
CA ARG A 64 14.10 -9.87 10.94
C ARG A 64 13.34 -10.25 9.67
N VAL A 65 12.81 -11.48 9.63
CA VAL A 65 11.95 -11.92 8.54
C VAL A 65 10.59 -11.25 8.69
N ASP A 66 10.35 -10.23 7.87
CA ASP A 66 9.09 -9.53 7.73
C ASP A 66 8.72 -9.36 6.25
N PHE A 67 7.56 -8.77 5.98
CA PHE A 67 7.05 -8.59 4.62
C PHE A 67 8.06 -7.92 3.67
N LEU A 68 8.73 -6.85 4.14
CA LEU A 68 9.73 -6.15 3.32
C LEU A 68 10.96 -7.03 3.09
N GLN A 69 11.40 -7.79 4.09
CA GLN A 69 12.52 -8.71 3.94
C GLN A 69 12.20 -9.85 2.96
N LEU A 70 10.98 -10.38 2.99
CA LEU A 70 10.54 -11.40 2.03
C LEU A 70 10.58 -10.87 0.59
N MET A 71 10.15 -9.63 0.37
CA MET A 71 10.25 -9.00 -0.96
C MET A 71 11.69 -8.74 -1.40
N ILE A 72 12.58 -8.32 -0.49
CA ILE A 72 14.01 -8.15 -0.78
C ILE A 72 14.63 -9.50 -1.16
N ASN A 73 14.37 -10.55 -0.39
CA ASN A 73 14.88 -11.89 -0.68
C ASN A 73 14.35 -12.43 -2.04
N SER A 74 13.12 -12.08 -2.40
CA SER A 74 12.52 -12.41 -3.69
C SER A 74 13.08 -11.60 -4.87
N GLN A 75 13.83 -10.53 -4.62
CA GLN A 75 14.54 -9.79 -5.65
C GLN A 75 15.92 -10.39 -5.92
N ASP A 76 16.56 -10.98 -4.91
CA ASP A 76 17.88 -11.60 -5.00
C ASP A 76 17.84 -13.07 -5.47
N SER A 77 16.65 -13.66 -5.57
CA SER A 77 16.43 -15.02 -6.05
C SER A 77 16.61 -15.12 -7.56
N LYS A 78 17.11 -16.28 -8.03
CA LYS A 78 17.16 -16.57 -9.47
C LYS A 78 15.75 -16.74 -9.99
N GLU A 79 15.46 -16.09 -11.13
CA GLU A 79 14.23 -16.37 -11.86
C GLU A 79 14.19 -17.84 -12.26
N THR A 80 13.06 -18.49 -12.00
CA THR A 80 12.75 -19.85 -12.45
C THR A 80 11.36 -19.84 -13.05
N ASP A 81 10.98 -20.89 -13.78
CA ASP A 81 9.64 -21.01 -14.39
C ASP A 81 8.49 -20.82 -13.38
N ASN A 82 8.74 -21.07 -12.09
CA ASN A 82 7.77 -20.96 -11.00
C ASN A 82 8.04 -19.79 -10.04
N HIS A 83 9.08 -18.97 -10.27
CA HIS A 83 9.43 -17.86 -9.39
C HIS A 83 9.95 -16.67 -10.19
N LYS A 84 9.13 -15.61 -10.23
CA LYS A 84 9.51 -14.31 -10.80
C LYS A 84 10.20 -13.47 -9.74
N ALA A 85 11.41 -13.00 -10.03
CA ALA A 85 12.10 -12.07 -9.15
C ALA A 85 11.43 -10.70 -9.19
N LEU A 86 11.29 -10.04 -8.04
CA LEU A 86 10.70 -8.71 -7.99
C LEU A 86 11.69 -7.66 -8.49
N SER A 87 11.28 -6.82 -9.44
CA SER A 87 12.03 -5.61 -9.77
C SER A 87 11.94 -4.58 -8.63
N ASP A 88 12.89 -3.63 -8.61
CA ASP A 88 12.85 -2.50 -7.66
C ASP A 88 11.53 -1.73 -7.74
N GLN A 89 11.00 -1.54 -8.96
CA GLN A 89 9.75 -0.83 -9.17
C GLN A 89 8.56 -1.61 -8.61
N GLU A 90 8.49 -2.92 -8.86
CA GLU A 90 7.43 -3.78 -8.31
C GLU A 90 7.49 -3.84 -6.79
N LEU A 91 8.68 -3.99 -6.18
CA LEU A 91 8.84 -4.01 -4.73
C LEU A 91 8.36 -2.69 -4.09
N MET A 92 8.73 -1.54 -4.68
CA MET A 92 8.25 -0.25 -4.22
C MET A 92 6.72 -0.13 -4.37
N ALA A 93 6.17 -0.53 -5.52
CA ALA A 93 4.74 -0.46 -5.79
C ALA A 93 3.94 -1.32 -4.79
N GLN A 94 4.35 -2.57 -4.58
CA GLN A 94 3.70 -3.47 -3.62
C GLN A 94 3.78 -2.93 -2.20
N SER A 95 4.94 -2.39 -1.79
CA SER A 95 5.09 -1.77 -0.47
C SER A 95 4.11 -0.60 -0.26
N VAL A 96 3.92 0.25 -1.26
CA VAL A 96 2.96 1.37 -1.20
C VAL A 96 1.52 0.86 -1.10
N ILE A 97 1.16 -0.15 -1.91
CA ILE A 97 -0.18 -0.76 -1.90
C ILE A 97 -0.49 -1.37 -0.54
N PHE A 98 0.42 -2.14 0.04
CA PHE A 98 0.22 -2.77 1.35
C PHE A 98 0.02 -1.76 2.48
N ILE A 99 0.81 -0.68 2.49
CA ILE A 99 0.66 0.39 3.49
C ILE A 99 -0.71 1.06 3.33
N PHE A 100 -1.10 1.37 2.09
CA PHE A 100 -2.38 2.03 1.81
C PHE A 100 -3.57 1.15 2.20
N ALA A 101 -3.61 -0.08 1.69
CA ALA A 101 -4.69 -1.02 1.92
C ALA A 101 -4.85 -1.34 3.42
N GLY A 102 -3.75 -1.49 4.15
CA GLY A 102 -3.77 -1.77 5.58
C GLY A 102 -4.23 -0.57 6.41
N TYR A 103 -3.78 0.64 6.08
CA TYR A 103 -4.09 1.83 6.86
C TYR A 103 -5.56 2.23 6.75
N GLU A 104 -6.09 2.38 5.54
CA GLU A 104 -7.42 2.96 5.33
C GLU A 104 -8.51 2.04 5.89
N THR A 105 -8.46 0.76 5.53
CA THR A 105 -9.45 -0.24 5.97
C THR A 105 -9.44 -0.45 7.48
N THR A 106 -8.25 -0.58 8.08
CA THR A 106 -8.12 -0.87 9.52
C THR A 106 -8.46 0.35 10.37
N SER A 107 -8.01 1.55 9.97
CA SER A 107 -8.32 2.78 10.73
C SER A 107 -9.81 3.09 10.71
N ASN A 108 -10.48 2.90 9.57
CA ASN A 108 -11.93 3.07 9.47
C ASN A 108 -12.68 2.01 10.28
N THR A 109 -12.27 0.74 10.19
CA THR A 109 -12.86 -0.35 10.98
C THR A 109 -12.73 -0.09 12.48
N LEU A 110 -11.55 0.32 12.95
CA LEU A 110 -11.34 0.67 14.35
C LEU A 110 -12.18 1.88 14.78
N SER A 111 -12.34 2.86 13.90
CA SER A 111 -13.17 4.04 14.17
C SER A 111 -14.65 3.65 14.36
N PHE A 112 -15.18 2.80 13.49
CA PHE A 112 -16.53 2.25 13.64
C PHE A 112 -16.68 1.34 14.86
N LEU A 113 -15.68 0.50 15.13
CA LEU A 113 -15.66 -0.35 16.32
C LEU A 113 -15.78 0.50 17.59
N LEU A 114 -14.94 1.52 17.73
CA LEU A 114 -14.96 2.42 18.89
C LEU A 114 -16.28 3.19 19.00
N TYR A 115 -16.85 3.62 17.87
CA TYR A 115 -18.16 4.27 17.85
C TYR A 115 -19.28 3.33 18.35
N ILE A 116 -19.29 2.06 17.90
CA ILE A 116 -20.29 1.08 18.32
C ILE A 116 -20.13 0.75 19.81
N LEU A 117 -18.89 0.57 20.29
CA LEU A 117 -18.64 0.33 21.72
C LEU A 117 -19.13 1.50 22.59
N ALA A 118 -18.82 2.74 22.21
CA ALA A 118 -19.25 3.92 22.95
C ALA A 118 -20.77 4.11 23.00
N THR A 119 -21.50 3.59 21.99
CA THR A 119 -22.97 3.66 21.91
C THR A 119 -23.68 2.45 22.51
N HIS A 120 -22.94 1.38 22.86
CA HIS A 120 -23.46 0.15 23.47
C HIS A 120 -22.65 -0.21 24.74
N PRO A 121 -22.88 0.50 25.86
CA PRO A 121 -22.10 0.33 27.09
C PRO A 121 -22.16 -1.09 27.68
N ASP A 122 -23.25 -1.81 27.47
CA ASP A 122 -23.44 -3.20 27.87
C ASP A 122 -22.44 -4.14 27.16
N VAL A 123 -22.23 -3.94 25.86
CA VAL A 123 -21.24 -4.67 25.07
C VAL A 123 -19.83 -4.25 25.47
N GLN A 124 -19.58 -2.95 25.66
CA GLN A 124 -18.28 -2.45 26.08
C GLN A 124 -17.86 -2.95 27.47
N GLN A 125 -18.78 -3.04 28.42
CA GLN A 125 -18.49 -3.53 29.78
C GLN A 125 -18.19 -5.04 29.82
N LYS A 126 -18.68 -5.79 28.84
CA LYS A 126 -18.45 -7.23 28.71
C LYS A 126 -17.08 -7.59 28.11
N LEU A 127 -16.50 -6.67 27.35
CA LEU A 127 -15.26 -6.83 26.59
C LEU A 127 -14.03 -6.64 27.47
#